data_AF-A0A350PJ99-F1
#
_entry.id   AF-A0A350PJ99-F1
#
_cell.length_a   1.000
_cell.length_b   1.000
_cell.length_c   1.000
_cell.angle_alpha   90.00
_cell.angle_beta   90.00
_cell.angle_gamma   90.00
#
_symmetry.space_group_name_H-M   'P 1'
#
loop_
_entity.id
_entity.type
_entity.pdbx_description
1 polymer ?
#
loop_
_entity_poly.entity_id
_entity_poly.type
_entity_poly.pdbx_seq_one_letter_code
_entity_poly.pdbx_strand_id
1 'polypeptide(L)' 'GMNLPYTMDIYQAASAVIEFSPNIMYPYHHRGQDVQKFKELMSIGNPEVHVILKDWYP' A
#
# COMPACT_ATOMS: atom_id res chain seq x y z
N GLY A 1 -13.03 -6.38 19.13
CA GLY A 1 -12.81 -4.93 19.04
C GLY A 1 -11.79 -4.70 17.95
N MET A 2 -12.12 -3.93 16.91
CA MET A 2 -11.12 -3.58 15.92
C MET A 2 -10.12 -2.62 16.57
N ASN A 3 -8.83 -2.96 16.53
CA ASN A 3 -7.77 -2.02 16.88
C ASN A 3 -7.98 -0.78 16.01
N LEU A 4 -8.09 0.38 16.66
CA LEU A 4 -8.13 1.68 16.00
C LEU A 4 -6.96 1.73 15.01
N PRO A 5 -7.14 2.17 13.75
CA PRO A 5 -6.05 2.24 12.80
C PRO A 5 -5.14 3.38 13.24
N TYR A 6 -4.14 3.08 14.08
CA TYR A 6 -2.84 3.66 13.84
C TYR A 6 -2.50 3.23 12.43
N THR A 7 -2.62 4.16 11.48
CA THR A 7 -2.33 3.92 10.07
C THR A 7 -1.00 3.17 10.00
N MET A 8 -1.03 1.96 9.45
CA MET A 8 0.17 1.15 9.26
C MET A 8 1.18 2.02 8.52
N ASP A 9 2.41 2.07 9.02
CA ASP A 9 3.47 2.81 8.35
C ASP A 9 3.69 2.26 6.93
N ILE A 10 4.11 3.13 6.01
CA ILE A 10 4.17 2.79 4.59
C ILE A 10 5.13 1.64 4.31
N TYR A 11 6.21 1.53 5.10
CA TYR A 11 7.18 0.45 5.02
C TYR A 11 6.59 -0.87 5.51
N GLN A 12 5.81 -0.85 6.59
CA GLN A 12 5.11 -2.02 7.11
C GLN A 12 4.06 -2.52 6.11
N ALA A 13 3.30 -1.60 5.51
CA ALA A 13 2.33 -1.94 4.47
C ALA A 13 3.01 -2.57 3.26
N ALA A 14 4.14 -2.01 2.79
CA ALA A 14 4.87 -2.56 1.66
C ALA A 14 5.40 -3.96 1.97
N SER A 15 6.00 -4.14 3.15
CA SER A 15 6.50 -5.45 3.60
C SER A 15 5.40 -6.51 3.60
N ALA A 16 4.22 -6.18 4.15
CA ALA A 16 3.10 -7.11 4.21
C ALA A 16 2.57 -7.49 2.80
N VAL A 17 2.52 -6.54 1.88
CA VAL A 17 2.07 -6.80 0.50
C VAL A 17 3.10 -7.60 -0.28
N ILE A 18 4.39 -7.33 -0.09
CA ILE A 18 5.47 -8.12 -0.72
C ILE A 18 5.42 -9.58 -0.26
N GLU A 19 5.23 -9.83 1.04
CA GLU A 19 5.12 -11.17 1.61
C GLU A 19 3.85 -11.89 1.15
N PHE A 20 2.71 -11.18 1.12
CA PHE A 20 1.44 -11.74 0.67
C PHE A 20 1.38 -11.96 -0.85
N SER A 21 2.10 -11.14 -1.62
CA SER A 21 2.24 -11.19 -3.09
C SER A 21 0.92 -11.32 -3.87
N PRO A 22 -0.05 -10.40 -3.69
CA PRO A 22 -1.30 -10.44 -4.44
C PRO A 22 -1.10 -10.07 -5.92
N ASN A 23 -1.96 -10.56 -6.81
CA ASN A 23 -1.90 -10.17 -8.23
C ASN A 23 -2.23 -8.68 -8.44
N ILE A 24 -3.21 -8.14 -7.71
CA ILE A 24 -3.69 -6.77 -7.83
C ILE A 24 -3.89 -6.18 -6.43
N MET A 25 -3.47 -4.93 -6.23
CA MET A 25 -3.67 -4.19 -5.00
C MET A 25 -4.27 -2.80 -5.27
N TYR A 26 -5.24 -2.40 -4.46
CA TYR A 26 -5.78 -1.04 -4.42
C TYR A 26 -5.46 -0.40 -3.07
N PRO A 27 -4.46 0.50 -2.97
CA PRO A 27 -4.21 1.25 -1.75
C PRO A 27 -5.43 2.13 -1.43
N TYR A 28 -5.89 2.13 -0.19
CA TYR A 28 -6.99 2.96 0.31
C TYR A 28 -6.61 3.59 1.65
N HIS A 29 -7.33 4.62 2.10
CA HIS A 29 -7.05 5.37 3.34
C HIS A 29 -5.64 6.00 3.44
N HIS A 30 -5.02 6.34 2.31
CA HIS A 30 -3.67 6.92 2.27
C HIS A 30 -3.65 8.47 2.32
N ARG A 31 -4.74 9.13 2.74
CA ARG A 31 -4.79 10.61 2.82
C ARG A 31 -3.74 11.11 3.82
N GLY A 32 -2.85 11.99 3.38
CA GLY A 32 -1.74 12.50 4.20
C GLY A 32 -0.56 11.53 4.34
N GLN A 33 -0.57 10.39 3.62
CA GLN A 33 0.58 9.48 3.51
C GLN A 33 1.25 9.60 2.14
N ASP A 34 2.54 9.25 2.09
CA ASP A 34 3.31 9.23 0.85
C ASP A 34 3.04 7.96 0.03
N VAL A 35 1.93 7.97 -0.70
CA VAL A 35 1.52 6.85 -1.58
C VAL A 35 2.48 6.65 -2.75
N GLN A 36 3.25 7.68 -3.13
CA GLN A 36 4.27 7.52 -4.17
C GLN A 36 5.43 6.70 -3.64
N LYS A 37 5.87 6.95 -2.40
CA LYS A 37 6.91 6.15 -1.76
C LYS A 37 6.52 4.67 -1.63
N PHE A 38 5.27 4.39 -1.30
CA PHE A 38 4.74 3.02 -1.30
C PHE A 38 4.93 2.34 -2.66
N LYS A 39 4.56 3.02 -3.74
CA LYS A 39 4.65 2.50 -5.10
C LYS A 39 6.10 2.21 -5.49
N GLU A 40 7.05 3.08 -5.10
CA GLU A 40 8.48 2.82 -5.28
C GLU A 40 8.93 1.54 -4.55
N LEU A 41 8.57 1.39 -3.27
CA LEU A 41 8.91 0.21 -2.48
C LEU A 41 8.37 -1.07 -3.13
N MET A 42 7.13 -1.06 -3.62
CA MET A 42 6.55 -2.19 -4.35
C MET A 42 7.29 -2.49 -5.65
N SER A 43 7.69 -1.47 -6.41
CA SER A 43 8.45 -1.69 -7.65
C SER A 43 9.82 -2.33 -7.44
N ILE A 44 10.42 -2.14 -6.26
CA ILE A 44 11.70 -2.73 -5.89
C ILE A 44 11.51 -4.13 -5.29
N GLY A 45 10.54 -4.27 -4.37
CA GLY A 45 10.37 -5.50 -3.58
C GLY A 45 9.56 -6.59 -4.26
N ASN A 46 8.55 -6.22 -5.07
CA ASN A 46 7.72 -7.17 -5.81
C ASN A 46 7.01 -6.47 -7.00
N PRO A 47 7.70 -6.30 -8.15
CA PRO A 47 7.17 -5.58 -9.32
C PRO A 47 5.99 -6.29 -10.01
N GLU A 48 5.76 -7.57 -9.71
CA GLU A 48 4.65 -8.36 -10.29
C GLU A 48 3.30 -7.98 -9.68
N VAL A 49 3.28 -7.34 -8.51
CA VAL A 49 2.06 -6.84 -7.89
C VAL A 49 1.55 -5.63 -8.67
N HIS A 50 0.38 -5.76 -9.28
CA HIS A 50 -0.25 -4.65 -10.00
C HIS A 50 -0.91 -3.68 -8.99
N VAL A 51 -0.20 -2.60 -8.66
CA VAL A 51 -0.72 -1.53 -7.79
C VAL A 51 -1.53 -0.52 -8.60
N ILE A 52 -2.82 -0.41 -8.31
CA ILE A 52 -3.75 0.52 -8.98
C ILE A 52 -4.17 1.63 -8.01
N LEU A 53 -3.75 2.86 -8.30
CA LEU A 53 -4.18 4.05 -7.56
C LEU A 53 -5.50 4.55 -8.14
N LYS A 54 -6.58 4.46 -7.36
CA LYS A 54 -7.86 5.10 -7.68
C LYS A 54 -7.91 6.49 -7.05
N ASP A 55 -8.69 7.37 -7.66
CA ASP A 55 -9.05 8.64 -7.05
C ASP A 55 -10.13 8.42 -5.97
N TRP A 56 -9.68 8.07 -4.77
CA TRP A 56 -10.55 7.82 -3.63
C TRP A 56 -11.05 9.12 -2.96
N TYR A 57 -10.49 10.27 -3.33
CA TYR A 57 -10.76 11.57 -2.71
C TYR A 57 -10.91 12.65 -3.79
N PRO A 58 -12.04 12.69 -4.51
CA PRO A 58 -12.31 13.69 -5.55
C PRO A 58 -12.40 15.11 -5.01
#